data_AF-A0A0Q4TQ25-F1
#
_entry.id   AF-A0A0Q4TQ25-F1
#
_cell.length_a   1.000
_cell.length_b   1.000
_cell.length_c   1.000
_cell.angle_alpha   90.00
_cell.angle_beta   90.00
_cell.angle_gamma   90.00
#
_symmetry.space_group_name_H-M   'P 1'
#
loop_
_entity.id
_entity.type
_entity.pdbx_description
1 polymer ?
#
loop_
_entity_poly.entity_id
_entity_poly.type
_entity_poly.pdbx_seq_one_letter_code
_entity_poly.pdbx_strand_id
1 'polypeptide(L)' 'MISRLALRAALLLAASFTLGGEAMAGPAQDYEFRPRSVRNACRPPLKFAAGACVRRCPAGYRDNGPTCGFKSMRR' A
#
# COMPACT_ATOMS: atom_id res chain seq x y z
N MET A 1 4.45 62.74 -8.80
CA MET A 1 3.49 61.94 -7.99
C MET A 1 3.06 60.64 -8.69
N ILE A 2 2.98 60.59 -10.03
CA ILE A 2 2.54 59.43 -10.84
C ILE A 2 3.47 58.19 -10.69
N SER A 3 4.77 58.39 -10.54
CA SER A 3 5.77 57.30 -10.43
C SER A 3 5.59 56.40 -9.18
N ARG A 4 5.12 56.97 -8.04
CA ARG A 4 4.87 56.19 -6.82
C ARG A 4 3.63 55.32 -6.92
N LEU A 5 2.65 55.69 -7.75
CA LEU A 5 1.45 54.91 -8.01
C LEU A 5 1.74 53.70 -8.91
N ALA A 6 2.55 53.88 -9.94
CA ALA A 6 2.95 52.79 -10.85
C ALA A 6 3.75 51.69 -10.13
N LEU A 7 4.66 52.06 -9.23
CA LEU A 7 5.44 51.12 -8.43
C LEU A 7 4.56 50.27 -7.50
N ARG A 8 3.58 50.90 -6.85
CA ARG A 8 2.65 50.22 -5.94
C ARG A 8 1.75 49.23 -6.69
N ALA A 9 1.28 49.60 -7.87
CA ALA A 9 0.48 48.70 -8.71
C ALA A 9 1.29 47.48 -9.18
N ALA A 10 2.56 47.67 -9.56
CA ALA A 10 3.44 46.57 -9.97
C ALA A 10 3.74 45.59 -8.82
N LEU A 11 3.95 46.11 -7.60
CA LEU A 11 4.15 45.29 -6.39
C LEU A 11 2.93 44.45 -6.04
N LEU A 12 1.72 45.00 -6.18
CA LEU A 12 0.47 44.27 -5.90
C LEU A 12 0.24 43.13 -6.92
N LEU A 13 0.54 43.34 -8.20
CA LEU A 13 0.41 42.28 -9.21
C LEU A 13 1.39 41.13 -9.00
N ALA A 14 2.64 41.41 -8.59
CA ALA A 14 3.65 40.38 -8.36
C ALA A 14 3.31 39.49 -7.15
N ALA A 15 2.69 40.06 -6.11
CA ALA A 15 2.28 39.32 -4.91
C ALA A 15 1.17 38.29 -5.20
N SER A 16 0.36 38.47 -6.24
CA SER A 16 -0.67 37.52 -6.64
C SER A 16 -0.11 36.25 -7.30
N PHE A 17 1.09 36.32 -7.87
CA PHE A 17 1.67 35.21 -8.65
C PHE A 17 2.40 34.18 -7.78
N THR A 18 2.79 34.53 -6.55
CA THR A 18 3.53 33.63 -5.65
C THR A 18 2.64 32.74 -4.77
N LEU A 19 1.33 32.99 -4.71
CA LEU A 19 0.38 32.22 -3.88
C LEU A 19 -0.32 31.07 -4.61
N GLY A 20 -0.16 30.92 -5.93
CA GLY A 20 -0.94 29.99 -6.75
C GLY A 20 -0.29 28.62 -7.04
N GLY A 21 0.73 28.22 -6.30
CA GLY A 21 1.56 27.05 -6.62
C GLY A 21 1.43 25.88 -5.65
N GLU A 22 0.21 25.43 -5.34
CA GLU A 22 0.04 24.16 -4.63
C GLU A 22 0.22 23.00 -5.62
N ALA A 23 1.41 22.38 -5.57
CA ALA A 23 1.67 21.11 -6.24
C ALA A 23 0.73 20.05 -5.65
N MET A 24 -0.22 19.60 -6.47
CA MET A 24 -1.15 18.51 -6.15
C MET A 24 -0.35 17.21 -6.00
N ALA A 25 0.08 16.89 -4.78
CA ALA A 25 0.55 15.56 -4.44
C ALA A 25 -0.65 14.60 -4.53
N GLY A 26 -0.72 13.84 -5.64
CA GLY A 26 -1.70 12.76 -5.78
C GLY A 26 -1.57 11.74 -4.64
N PRO A 27 -2.63 10.99 -4.31
CA PRO A 27 -2.62 10.09 -3.16
C PRO A 27 -1.46 9.11 -3.30
N ALA A 28 -0.50 9.19 -2.39
CA ALA A 28 0.53 8.18 -2.22
C ALA A 28 -0.19 6.91 -1.80
N GLN A 29 -0.49 6.04 -2.78
CA GLN A 29 -1.09 4.76 -2.50
C GLN A 29 -0.01 3.92 -1.83
N ASP A 30 -0.10 3.80 -0.51
CA ASP A 30 0.60 2.77 0.21
C ASP A 30 0.13 1.44 -0.39
N TYR A 31 0.97 0.81 -1.19
CA TYR A 31 0.75 -0.58 -1.57
C TYR A 31 1.10 -1.42 -0.35
N GLU A 32 0.28 -1.33 0.70
CA GLU A 32 0.25 -2.32 1.78
C GLU A 32 -0.18 -3.63 1.13
N PHE A 33 0.79 -4.41 0.67
CA PHE A 33 0.60 -5.83 0.40
C PHE A 33 0.25 -6.49 1.73
N ARG A 34 -1.02 -6.42 2.13
CA ARG A 34 -1.51 -7.12 3.29
C ARG A 34 -1.50 -8.60 2.93
N PRO A 35 -0.60 -9.42 3.50
CA PRO A 35 -0.60 -10.84 3.19
C PRO A 35 -1.94 -11.37 3.67
N ARG A 36 -2.83 -11.67 2.72
CA ARG A 36 -4.15 -12.22 3.01
C ARG A 36 -3.88 -13.47 3.82
N SER A 37 -4.33 -13.47 5.08
CA SER A 37 -3.98 -14.52 6.02
C SER A 37 -4.34 -15.87 5.39
N VAL A 38 -3.32 -16.68 5.12
CA VAL A 38 -3.47 -17.98 4.44
C VAL A 38 -4.43 -18.92 5.17
N ARG A 39 -4.72 -18.63 6.44
CA ARG A 39 -5.71 -19.32 7.27
C ARG A 39 -7.14 -19.23 6.72
N ASN A 40 -7.52 -18.11 6.11
CA ASN A 40 -8.87 -17.90 5.55
C ASN A 40 -8.88 -17.97 4.02
N ALA A 41 -7.76 -18.37 3.40
CA ALA A 41 -7.68 -18.52 1.95
C ALA A 41 -8.57 -19.68 1.44
N CYS A 42 -8.80 -20.69 2.28
CA CYS A 42 -9.61 -21.85 1.96
C CYS A 42 -10.90 -21.87 2.79
N ARG A 43 -12.01 -22.31 2.19
CA ARG A 43 -13.24 -22.59 2.95
C ARG A 43 -13.01 -23.79 3.88
N PRO A 44 -13.47 -23.73 5.14
CA PRO A 44 -13.49 -24.91 6.00
C PRO A 44 -14.21 -26.08 5.30
N PRO A 45 -13.73 -27.34 5.41
CA PRO A 45 -12.64 -27.86 6.24
C PRO A 45 -11.27 -27.96 5.51
N LEU A 46 -11.08 -27.24 4.40
CA LEU A 46 -9.85 -27.32 3.61
C LEU A 46 -8.71 -26.51 4.24
N LYS A 47 -7.48 -26.98 4.02
CA LYS A 47 -6.25 -26.38 4.52
C LYS A 47 -5.46 -25.77 3.36
N PHE A 48 -4.83 -24.62 3.58
CA PHE A 48 -3.99 -23.99 2.57
C PHE A 48 -2.57 -24.57 2.58
N ALA A 49 -2.10 -25.06 1.44
CA ALA A 49 -0.76 -25.61 1.24
C ALA A 49 -0.20 -25.20 -0.14
N ALA A 50 0.94 -24.51 -0.17
CA ALA A 50 1.65 -24.16 -1.41
C ALA A 50 0.78 -23.55 -2.54
N GLY A 51 -0.18 -22.68 -2.19
CA GLY A 51 -1.06 -22.03 -3.17
C GLY A 51 -2.34 -22.82 -3.52
N ALA A 52 -2.55 -24.01 -2.95
CA ALA A 52 -3.74 -24.83 -3.17
C ALA A 52 -4.50 -25.13 -1.87
N CYS A 53 -5.79 -25.42 -1.99
CA CYS A 53 -6.63 -25.88 -0.89
C CYS A 53 -6.70 -27.42 -0.88
N VAL A 54 -6.21 -28.05 0.18
CA VAL A 54 -6.10 -29.51 0.31
C VAL A 54 -6.85 -30.01 1.54
N ARG A 55 -7.37 -31.25 1.50
CA ARG A 55 -8.04 -31.87 2.67
C ARG A 55 -7.05 -32.38 3.73
N ARG A 56 -5.88 -32.83 3.30
CA ARG A 56 -4.78 -33.34 4.14
C ARG A 56 -3.46 -32.73 3.66
N CYS A 57 -2.54 -32.45 4.58
CA CYS A 57 -1.24 -31.88 4.22
C CYS A 57 -0.39 -32.88 3.43
N PRO A 58 0.28 -32.44 2.34
CA PRO A 58 1.17 -33.29 1.56
C PRO A 58 2.46 -33.63 2.33
N ALA A 59 3.20 -34.64 1.85
CA ALA A 59 4.46 -35.05 2.43
C ALA A 59 5.45 -33.86 2.50
N GLY A 60 6.20 -33.77 3.61
CA GLY A 60 7.10 -32.65 3.88
C GLY A 60 6.42 -31.41 4.47
N TYR A 61 5.09 -31.38 4.62
CA TYR A 61 4.37 -30.32 5.31
C TYR A 61 3.86 -30.80 6.68
N ARG A 62 3.86 -29.90 7.67
CA ARG A 62 3.22 -30.09 8.98
C ARG A 62 1.87 -29.39 9.00
N ASP A 63 0.91 -30.09 9.57
CA ASP A 63 -0.42 -29.57 9.83
C ASP A 63 -0.38 -28.52 10.94
N ASN A 64 -0.83 -27.30 10.64
CA ASN A 64 -0.91 -26.19 11.58
C ASN A 64 -2.37 -25.72 11.76
N GLY A 65 -3.35 -26.63 11.63
CA GLY A 65 -4.77 -26.31 11.67
C GLY A 65 -5.32 -25.92 10.29
N PRO A 66 -5.62 -24.63 10.01
CA PRO A 66 -6.16 -24.21 8.70
C PRO A 66 -5.11 -24.13 7.58
N THR A 67 -3.84 -24.35 7.89
CA THR A 67 -2.74 -24.31 6.90
C THR A 67 -1.76 -25.46 7.09
N CYS A 68 -1.08 -25.81 6.00
CA CYS A 68 0.04 -26.74 6.01
C CYS A 68 1.32 -25.92 5.87
N GLY A 69 2.16 -25.92 6.92
CA GLY A 69 3.46 -25.26 6.88
C GLY A 69 4.54 -26.22 6.42
N PHE A 70 5.43 -25.79 5.55
CA PHE A 70 6.55 -26.65 5.12
C PHE A 70 7.43 -26.98 6.34
N LYS A 71 7.68 -28.28 6.59
CA LYS A 71 8.71 -28.69 7.55
C LYS A 71 10.05 -28.42 6.87
N SER A 72 10.65 -27.26 7.13
CA SER A 72 12.04 -27.05 6.74
C SER A 72 12.88 -28.19 7.31
N MET A 73 13.63 -28.89 6.47
CA MET A 73 14.74 -29.72 6.92
C MET A 73 15.81 -28.79 7.49
N ARG A 74 15.62 -28.29 8.72
CA ARG A 74 16.73 -27.64 9.43
C ARG A 74 17.77 -28.74 9.64
N ARG A 75 18.88 -28.64 8.91
CA ARG A 75 20.14 -29.34 9.24
C ARG A 75 20.74 -28.72 10.48
#